data_AF-A0A7C1WB06-F1
#
_entry.id   AF-A0A7C1WB06-F1
#
_cell.length_a   1.000
_cell.length_b   1.000
_cell.length_c   1.000
_cell.angle_alpha   90.00
_cell.angle_beta   90.00
_cell.angle_gamma   90.00
#
_symmetry.space_group_name_H-M   'P 1'
#
loop_
_entity.id
_entity.type
_entity.pdbx_description
1 polymer ?
#
loop_
_entity_poly.entity_id
_entity_poly.type
_entity_poly.pdbx_seq_one_letter_code
_entity_poly.pdbx_strand_id
1 'polypeptide(L)'
;PMVASLFYEDVVAWLDLHEIRYTPKVKFTGKTGYDHLFDFVIPKSKHQPERIVQTINRPNRDTAQAVILAWVDTKEARPPDSRAFALLNDSEQPVSSTVLDALRDYDVRPVTWSQRETVREELSA
;
A
#
# COMPACT_ATOMS: atom_id res chain seq x y z
N PRO A 1 18.91 8.97 12.56
CA PRO A 1 18.92 8.01 11.44
C PRO A 1 17.60 7.22 11.40
N MET A 2 16.74 7.52 10.43
CA MET A 2 15.51 6.75 10.23
C MET A 2 15.95 5.39 9.66
N VAL A 3 15.79 4.31 10.44
CA VAL A 3 16.10 2.96 9.96
C VAL A 3 15.07 2.64 8.89
N ALA A 4 15.46 2.79 7.61
CA ALA A 4 14.67 2.25 6.51
C ALA A 4 14.50 0.75 6.78
N SER A 5 13.26 0.28 6.79
CA SER A 5 13.00 -1.14 6.92
C SER A 5 13.52 -1.83 5.66
N LEU A 6 14.28 -2.93 5.81
CA LEU A 6 14.74 -3.75 4.69
C LEU A 6 13.60 -4.07 3.71
N PHE A 7 12.39 -4.25 4.22
CA PHE A 7 11.20 -4.53 3.43
C PHE A 7 10.79 -3.41 2.46
N TYR A 8 10.97 -2.13 2.83
CA TYR A 8 10.70 -1.02 1.91
C TYR A 8 11.65 -1.07 0.71
N GLU A 9 12.92 -1.35 0.95
CA GLU A 9 13.94 -1.48 -0.11
C GLU A 9 13.67 -2.69 -1.01
N ASP A 10 13.22 -3.81 -0.43
CA ASP A 10 12.79 -4.99 -1.20
C ASP A 10 11.61 -4.65 -2.13
N VAL A 11 10.65 -3.86 -1.66
CA VAL A 11 9.51 -3.37 -2.45
C VAL A 11 9.98 -2.42 -3.56
N VAL A 12 10.86 -1.47 -3.24
CA VAL A 12 11.48 -0.57 -4.24
C VAL A 12 12.17 -1.37 -5.33
N ALA A 13 13.03 -2.31 -4.95
CA ALA A 13 13.78 -3.14 -5.90
C ALA A 13 12.84 -3.96 -6.80
N TRP A 14 11.73 -4.47 -6.27
CA TRP A 14 10.73 -5.19 -7.05
C TRP A 14 9.95 -4.28 -8.00
N LEU A 15 9.55 -3.09 -7.55
CA LEU A 15 8.89 -2.10 -8.41
C LEU A 15 9.80 -1.67 -9.55
N ASP A 16 11.06 -1.38 -9.26
CA ASP A 16 12.08 -0.96 -10.24
C ASP A 16 12.39 -2.09 -11.22
N LEU A 17 12.55 -3.34 -10.75
CA LEU A 17 12.78 -4.52 -11.58
C LEU A 17 11.67 -4.72 -12.63
N HIS A 18 10.44 -4.36 -12.29
CA HIS A 18 9.28 -4.48 -13.17
C HIS A 18 8.88 -3.18 -13.87
N GLU A 19 9.76 -2.17 -13.83
CA GLU A 19 9.57 -0.86 -14.48
C GLU A 19 8.27 -0.16 -14.05
N ILE A 20 7.82 -0.43 -12.82
CA ILE A 20 6.62 0.17 -12.25
C ILE A 20 6.97 1.60 -11.84
N ARG A 21 6.39 2.59 -12.51
CA ARG A 21 6.64 4.01 -12.21
C ARG A 21 5.81 4.48 -11.03
N TYR A 22 6.46 4.94 -9.97
CA TYR A 22 5.81 5.44 -8.76
C TYR A 22 6.36 6.80 -8.30
N THR A 23 5.58 7.49 -7.49
CA THR A 23 6.02 8.62 -6.67
C THR A 23 6.23 8.09 -5.24
N PRO A 24 7.45 8.17 -4.67
CA PRO A 24 7.72 7.70 -3.31
C PRO A 24 7.29 8.71 -2.25
N LYS A 25 6.97 8.21 -1.04
CA LYS A 25 6.79 8.98 0.21
C LYS A 25 5.83 10.16 0.05
N VAL A 26 4.63 9.88 -0.43
CA VAL A 26 3.63 10.90 -0.73
C VAL A 26 2.82 11.24 0.52
N LYS A 27 2.61 12.53 0.73
CA LYS A 27 1.77 13.05 1.83
C LYS A 27 0.40 13.42 1.30
N PHE A 28 -0.65 12.91 1.93
CA PHE A 28 -2.03 13.29 1.69
C PHE A 28 -2.67 13.85 2.95
N THR A 29 -3.27 15.03 2.83
CA THR A 29 -4.08 15.60 3.92
C THR A 29 -5.47 14.99 3.84
N GLY A 30 -5.88 14.31 4.91
CA GLY A 30 -7.20 13.70 5.03
C GLY A 30 -8.28 14.73 5.38
N LYS A 31 -9.53 14.27 5.37
CA LYS A 31 -10.71 15.08 5.73
C LYS A 31 -10.68 15.56 7.18
N THR A 32 -10.02 14.83 8.07
CA THR A 32 -9.77 15.26 9.45
C THR A 32 -8.77 16.43 9.56
N GLY A 33 -8.05 16.76 8.47
CA GLY A 33 -6.92 17.69 8.48
C GLY A 33 -5.60 17.04 8.88
N TYR A 34 -5.58 15.75 9.20
CA TYR A 34 -4.35 15.01 9.47
C TYR A 34 -3.62 14.65 8.17
N ASP A 35 -2.29 14.78 8.23
CA ASP A 35 -1.42 14.35 7.15
C ASP A 35 -1.11 12.86 7.30
N HIS A 36 -1.38 12.09 6.25
CA HIS A 36 -1.06 10.68 6.13
C HIS A 36 0.05 10.48 5.10
N LEU A 37 1.05 9.70 5.45
CA LEU A 37 2.14 9.34 4.55
C LEU A 37 1.87 7.97 3.95
N PHE A 38 1.93 7.89 2.62
CA PHE A 38 1.89 6.65 1.87
C PHE A 38 3.26 6.40 1.22
N ASP A 39 3.68 5.14 1.23
CA ASP A 39 4.98 4.74 0.74
C ASP A 39 5.13 4.99 -0.77
N PHE A 40 4.08 4.68 -1.54
CA PHE A 40 4.09 4.87 -2.99
C PHE A 40 2.73 5.29 -3.54
N VAL A 41 2.76 6.09 -4.59
CA VAL A 41 1.62 6.33 -5.47
C VAL A 41 2.02 5.94 -6.87
N ILE A 42 1.30 5.01 -7.45
CA ILE A 42 1.48 4.61 -8.84
C ILE A 42 0.40 5.35 -9.66
N PRO A 43 0.79 6.30 -10.54
CA PRO A 43 -0.16 7.14 -11.28
C PRO A 43 -1.14 6.31 -12.11
N LYS A 44 -2.32 6.88 -12.40
CA LYS A 44 -3.26 6.26 -13.33
C LYS A 44 -2.62 6.04 -14.70
N SER A 45 -3.10 5.02 -15.40
CA SER A 45 -2.79 4.78 -16.80
C SER A 45 -4.07 4.79 -17.65
N LYS A 46 -3.95 4.37 -18.90
CA LYS A 46 -5.13 4.15 -19.76
C LYS A 46 -5.98 2.96 -19.28
N HIS A 47 -5.38 2.00 -18.58
CA HIS A 47 -5.98 0.71 -18.25
C HIS A 47 -6.20 0.51 -16.75
N GLN A 48 -5.48 1.24 -15.90
CA GLN A 48 -5.58 1.13 -14.45
C GLN A 48 -5.78 2.49 -13.79
N PRO A 49 -6.55 2.55 -12.68
CA PRO A 49 -6.71 3.76 -11.91
C PRO A 49 -5.41 4.10 -11.13
N GLU A 50 -5.44 5.21 -10.40
CA GLU A 50 -4.41 5.50 -9.42
C GLU A 50 -4.35 4.40 -8.35
N ARG A 51 -3.14 3.96 -8.01
CA ARG A 51 -2.91 2.92 -7.00
C ARG A 51 -2.02 3.48 -5.90
N ILE A 52 -2.57 3.57 -4.70
CA ILE A 52 -1.87 4.05 -3.51
C ILE A 52 -1.41 2.82 -2.74
N VAL A 53 -0.11 2.74 -2.45
CA VAL A 53 0.50 1.54 -1.88
C VAL A 53 1.18 1.90 -0.57
N GLN A 54 0.88 1.13 0.47
CA GLN A 54 1.56 1.16 1.76
C GLN A 54 2.28 -0.16 2.01
N THR A 55 3.50 -0.12 2.51
CA THR A 55 4.24 -1.30 2.95
C THR A 55 4.06 -1.49 4.45
N ILE A 56 3.91 -2.75 4.86
CA ILE A 56 3.79 -3.14 6.27
C ILE A 56 4.81 -4.24 6.55
N ASN A 57 5.93 -3.85 7.16
CA ASN A 57 7.00 -4.79 7.52
C ASN A 57 6.62 -5.77 8.64
N ARG A 58 5.73 -5.36 9.55
CA ARG A 58 5.22 -6.23 10.63
C ARG A 58 3.70 -6.21 10.66
N PRO A 59 3.04 -7.02 9.82
CA PRO A 59 1.59 -7.03 9.72
C PRO A 59 0.95 -7.45 11.04
N ASN A 60 0.22 -6.53 11.66
CA ASN A 60 -0.53 -6.75 12.90
C ASN A 60 -1.77 -5.83 12.93
N ARG A 61 -2.56 -5.91 14.00
CA ARG A 61 -3.80 -5.13 14.12
C ARG A 61 -3.54 -3.62 14.07
N ASP A 62 -2.51 -3.14 14.76
CA ASP A 62 -2.22 -1.71 14.86
C ASP A 62 -1.79 -1.13 13.51
N THR A 63 -0.91 -1.83 12.80
CA THR A 63 -0.46 -1.41 11.46
C THR A 63 -1.59 -1.45 10.44
N ALA A 64 -2.45 -2.47 10.48
CA ALA A 64 -3.63 -2.54 9.62
C ALA A 64 -4.60 -1.38 9.90
N GLN A 65 -4.90 -1.12 11.17
CA GLN A 65 -5.76 0.01 11.58
C GLN A 65 -5.20 1.35 11.14
N ALA A 66 -3.87 1.55 11.24
CA ALA A 66 -3.23 2.78 10.78
C ALA A 66 -3.43 3.00 9.27
N VAL A 67 -3.24 1.97 8.44
CA VAL A 67 -3.47 2.07 6.98
C VAL A 67 -4.95 2.28 6.66
N ILE A 68 -5.84 1.58 7.34
CA ILE A 68 -7.29 1.73 7.17
C ILE A 68 -7.73 3.17 7.49
N LEU A 69 -7.27 3.71 8.63
CA LEU A 69 -7.58 5.08 9.03
C LEU A 69 -7.05 6.09 8.00
N ALA A 70 -5.79 5.94 7.58
CA ALA A 70 -5.19 6.77 6.55
C ALA A 70 -5.99 6.74 5.25
N TRP A 71 -6.44 5.57 4.81
CA TRP A 71 -7.22 5.42 3.59
C TRP A 71 -8.62 6.01 3.71
N VAL A 72 -9.37 5.67 4.75
CA VAL A 72 -10.74 6.19 4.97
C VAL A 72 -10.76 7.72 5.04
N ASP A 73 -9.73 8.30 5.66
CA ASP A 73 -9.63 9.74 5.83
C ASP A 73 -9.25 10.47 4.52
N THR A 74 -8.46 9.82 3.65
CA THR A 74 -7.94 10.45 2.41
C THR A 74 -8.74 10.11 1.16
N LYS A 75 -9.50 9.01 1.13
CA LYS A 75 -10.11 8.46 -0.10
C LYS A 75 -11.06 9.42 -0.83
N GLU A 76 -11.83 10.24 -0.12
CA GLU A 76 -12.77 11.16 -0.79
C GLU A 76 -12.09 12.36 -1.45
N ALA A 77 -10.85 12.66 -1.09
CA ALA A 77 -10.06 13.68 -1.77
C ALA A 77 -9.41 13.12 -3.05
N ARG A 78 -9.55 11.83 -3.35
CA ARG A 78 -8.92 11.14 -4.49
C ARG A 78 -9.92 10.89 -5.62
N PRO A 79 -9.44 10.62 -6.84
CA PRO A 79 -10.29 10.08 -7.90
C PRO A 79 -11.15 8.92 -7.36
N PRO A 80 -12.46 8.87 -7.70
CA PRO A 80 -13.36 7.86 -7.14
C PRO A 80 -12.96 6.41 -7.41
N ASP A 81 -12.12 6.18 -8.42
CA ASP A 81 -11.61 4.88 -8.84
C ASP A 81 -10.24 4.53 -8.25
N SER A 82 -9.63 5.42 -7.46
CA SER A 82 -8.35 5.18 -6.79
C SER A 82 -8.43 3.95 -5.89
N ARG A 83 -7.40 3.10 -5.95
CA ARG A 83 -7.31 1.84 -5.21
C ARG A 83 -6.20 1.91 -4.17
N ALA A 84 -6.47 1.43 -2.96
CA ALA A 84 -5.46 1.29 -1.91
C ALA A 84 -4.94 -0.16 -1.82
N PHE A 85 -3.63 -0.31 -1.65
CA PHE A 85 -2.94 -1.59 -1.48
C PHE A 85 -2.09 -1.57 -0.22
N ALA A 86 -2.06 -2.69 0.48
CA ALA A 86 -1.12 -2.94 1.55
C ALA A 86 -0.22 -4.12 1.17
N LEU A 87 1.07 -3.87 0.93
CA LEU A 87 2.07 -4.92 0.74
C LEU A 87 2.56 -5.38 2.11
N LEU A 88 2.36 -6.65 2.42
CA LEU A 88 2.54 -7.20 3.76
C LEU A 88 3.74 -8.14 3.80
N ASN A 89 4.75 -7.85 4.61
CA ASN A 89 5.89 -8.74 4.75
C ASN A 89 5.48 -10.03 5.50
N ASP A 90 5.52 -11.16 4.82
CA ASP A 90 5.24 -12.48 5.36
C ASP A 90 6.48 -13.39 5.38
N SER A 91 7.68 -12.82 5.23
CA SER A 91 8.94 -13.57 5.14
C SER A 91 9.34 -14.23 6.47
N GLU A 92 9.06 -13.57 7.60
CA GLU A 92 9.36 -14.13 8.93
C GLU A 92 8.18 -14.90 9.53
N GLN A 93 6.95 -14.40 9.33
CA GLN A 93 5.73 -14.98 9.90
C GLN A 93 4.56 -14.81 8.93
N PRO A 94 3.63 -15.79 8.86
CA PRO A 94 2.42 -15.65 8.06
C PRO A 94 1.53 -14.54 8.62
N VAL A 95 0.87 -13.81 7.73
CA VAL A 95 -0.10 -12.78 8.11
C VAL A 95 -1.39 -13.43 8.60
N SER A 96 -1.86 -13.04 9.78
CA SER A 96 -3.14 -13.54 10.32
C SER A 96 -4.32 -13.16 9.43
N SER A 97 -5.31 -14.06 9.30
CA SER A 97 -6.53 -13.80 8.52
C SER A 97 -7.26 -12.55 9.00
N THR A 98 -7.34 -12.31 10.31
CA THR A 98 -7.97 -11.10 10.89
C THR A 98 -7.36 -9.80 10.33
N VAL A 99 -6.05 -9.76 10.09
CA VAL A 99 -5.39 -8.58 9.49
C VAL A 99 -5.75 -8.45 8.01
N LEU A 100 -5.75 -9.55 7.27
CA LEU A 100 -6.12 -9.56 5.85
C LEU A 100 -7.58 -9.13 5.66
N ASP A 101 -8.49 -9.67 6.47
CA ASP A 101 -9.91 -9.41 6.39
C ASP A 101 -10.22 -7.95 6.78
N ALA A 102 -9.61 -7.44 7.86
CA ALA A 102 -9.75 -6.05 8.25
C ALA A 102 -9.32 -5.07 7.14
N LEU A 103 -8.24 -5.36 6.41
CA LEU A 103 -7.82 -4.50 5.29
C LEU A 103 -8.87 -4.55 4.16
N ARG A 104 -9.33 -5.75 3.78
CA ARG A 104 -10.34 -5.93 2.71
C ARG A 104 -11.66 -5.25 3.02
N ASP A 105 -12.15 -5.36 4.26
CA ASP A 105 -13.43 -4.79 4.70
C ASP A 105 -13.49 -3.26 4.57
N TYR A 106 -12.33 -2.60 4.50
CA TYR A 106 -12.19 -1.15 4.33
C TYR A 106 -11.62 -0.76 2.96
N ASP A 107 -11.77 -1.63 1.95
CA ASP A 107 -11.32 -1.41 0.57
C ASP A 107 -9.80 -1.16 0.43
N VAL A 108 -9.01 -1.66 1.38
CA VAL A 108 -7.55 -1.74 1.26
C VAL A 108 -7.19 -3.15 0.82
N ARG A 109 -6.67 -3.32 -0.39
CA ARG A 109 -6.31 -4.64 -0.90
C ARG A 109 -5.03 -5.16 -0.25
N PRO A 110 -5.08 -6.20 0.61
CA PRO A 110 -3.87 -6.79 1.14
C PRO A 110 -3.19 -7.68 0.09
N VAL A 111 -1.87 -7.61 0.02
CA VAL A 111 -1.04 -8.48 -0.81
C VAL A 111 0.13 -8.95 0.05
N THR A 112 0.20 -10.25 0.34
CA THR A 112 1.38 -10.78 1.02
C THR A 112 2.59 -10.73 0.10
N TRP A 113 3.77 -10.52 0.66
CA TRP A 113 5.00 -10.37 -0.11
C TRP A 113 5.30 -11.61 -0.96
N SER A 114 5.04 -12.80 -0.41
CA SER A 114 5.10 -14.07 -1.14
C SER A 114 4.19 -14.13 -2.37
N GLN A 115 3.11 -13.34 -2.43
CA GLN A 115 2.12 -13.30 -3.51
C GLN A 115 2.18 -12.03 -4.36
N ARG A 116 3.21 -11.20 -4.22
CA ARG A 116 3.34 -9.91 -4.93
C ARG A 116 3.22 -10.02 -6.45
N GLU A 117 3.65 -11.13 -7.04
CA GLU A 117 3.55 -11.35 -8.49
C GLU A 117 2.09 -11.35 -9.00
N THR A 118 1.13 -11.68 -8.14
CA THR A 118 -0.30 -11.68 -8.48
C THR A 118 -0.87 -10.29 -8.79
N VAL A 119 -0.18 -9.23 -8.35
CA VAL A 119 -0.59 -7.83 -8.61
C VAL A 119 0.34 -7.10 -9.57
N ARG A 120 1.38 -7.76 -10.08
CA ARG A 120 2.39 -7.13 -10.95
C ARG A 120 1.77 -6.38 -12.13
N GLU A 121 0.90 -7.04 -12.88
CA GLU A 121 0.24 -6.44 -14.06
C GLU A 121 -0.68 -5.28 -13.69
N GLU A 122 -1.31 -5.34 -12.53
CA GLU A 122 -2.17 -4.27 -12.05
C GLU A 122 -1.39 -3.05 -11.59
N LEU A 123 -0.18 -3.24 -11.07
CA LEU A 123 0.70 -2.16 -10.64
C LEU A 123 1.55 -1.59 -11.79
N SER A 124 1.85 -2.38 -12.84
CA SER A 124 2.67 -1.91 -13.98
C SER A 124 1.89 -1.25 -15.11
N ALA A 125 0.60 -1.58 -15.27
CA ALA A 125 -0.21 -1.11 -16.38
C ALA A 125 -0.57 0.37 -16.32
#